data_AF-A0A1S3GXW6-F1
#
_entry.id   AF-A0A1S3GXW6-F1
#
_cell.length_a   1.000
_cell.length_b   1.000
_cell.length_c   1.000
_cell.angle_alpha   90.00
_cell.angle_beta   90.00
_cell.angle_gamma   90.00
#
_symmetry.space_group_name_H-M   'P 1'
#
loop_
_entity.id
_entity.type
_entity.pdbx_description
1 polymer ?
#
loop_
_entity_poly.entity_id
_entity_poly.type
_entity_poly.pdbx_seq_one_letter_code
_entity_poly.pdbx_strand_id
1 'polypeptide(L)'
;VEYQCEGFLEKNKDTVFEEQIKVLKSSKFKMLPELFQDDEKAISPTSATSSGRTPLSRTPVKPTKGRPGQMAKEHKKTVGHQFRNSLHLLMETLNATTPHYVRCIKPNDFKFPFTFDEKRAVQQLRACGVLETIRISAAGFPSRWTYQEFFSRYRVLMKQKDVLGDRKQTCKNVLEKLIL
;
A
#
# COMPACT_ATOMS: atom_id res chain seq x y z
N VAL A 1 -11.60 -19.15 5.40
CA VAL A 1 -10.20 -19.62 5.51
C VAL A 1 -10.01 -20.06 6.95
N GLU A 2 -9.53 -21.28 7.16
CA GLU A 2 -9.26 -21.83 8.48
C GLU A 2 -7.75 -21.80 8.75
N TYR A 3 -7.35 -21.58 10.00
CA TYR A 3 -5.95 -21.51 10.39
C TYR A 3 -5.66 -22.58 11.45
N GLN A 4 -4.61 -23.37 11.22
CA GLN A 4 -4.01 -24.23 12.25
C GLN A 4 -2.95 -23.42 12.98
N CYS A 5 -3.18 -23.13 14.26
CA CYS A 5 -2.36 -22.22 15.07
C CYS A 5 -1.06 -22.86 15.60
N GLU A 6 -0.86 -24.14 15.39
CA GLU A 6 0.33 -24.86 15.83
C GLU A 6 1.61 -24.25 15.21
N GLY A 7 2.60 -23.97 16.05
CA GLY A 7 3.86 -23.36 15.63
C GLY A 7 3.80 -21.85 15.35
N PHE A 8 2.66 -21.16 15.58
CA PHE A 8 2.55 -19.72 15.28
C PHE A 8 3.51 -18.86 16.11
N LEU A 9 3.70 -19.20 17.38
CA LEU A 9 4.58 -18.44 18.27
C LEU A 9 6.04 -18.61 17.87
N GLU A 10 6.45 -19.83 17.54
CA GLU A 10 7.80 -20.18 17.09
C GLU A 10 8.11 -19.46 15.77
N LYS A 11 7.21 -19.56 14.79
CA LYS A 11 7.31 -18.85 13.49
C LYS A 11 7.38 -17.33 13.67
N ASN A 12 6.62 -16.76 14.60
CA ASN A 12 6.59 -15.31 14.80
C ASN A 12 7.78 -14.78 15.63
N LYS A 13 8.33 -15.62 16.53
CA LYS A 13 9.53 -15.30 17.32
C LYS A 13 10.80 -15.38 16.50
N ASP A 14 10.84 -16.27 15.51
CA ASP A 14 11.97 -16.47 14.58
C ASP A 14 13.33 -16.49 15.28
N THR A 15 13.40 -17.33 16.32
CA THR A 15 14.57 -17.38 17.20
C THR A 15 15.67 -18.23 16.58
N VAL A 16 16.77 -17.59 16.21
CA VAL A 16 18.02 -18.24 15.80
C VAL A 16 19.00 -18.22 16.97
N PHE A 17 19.75 -19.31 17.16
CA PHE A 17 20.77 -19.40 18.20
C PHE A 17 22.04 -18.63 17.78
N GLU A 18 22.51 -17.74 18.65
CA GLU A 18 23.70 -16.91 18.39
C GLU A 18 24.97 -17.74 18.11
N GLU A 19 25.11 -18.91 18.74
CA GLU A 19 26.25 -19.81 18.50
C GLU A 19 26.29 -20.32 17.04
N GLN A 20 25.12 -20.58 16.45
CA GLN A 20 25.04 -20.98 15.04
C GLN A 20 25.47 -19.83 14.11
N ILE A 21 25.06 -18.61 14.43
CA ILE A 21 25.46 -17.40 13.67
C ILE A 21 26.98 -17.20 13.74
N LYS A 22 27.60 -17.35 14.93
CA LYS A 22 29.05 -17.24 15.12
C LYS A 22 29.84 -18.28 14.31
N VAL A 23 29.34 -19.51 14.25
CA VAL A 23 29.97 -20.58 13.44
C VAL A 23 29.90 -20.23 11.96
N LEU A 24 28.76 -19.73 11.47
CA LEU A 24 28.62 -19.32 10.07
C LEU A 24 29.51 -18.12 9.72
N LYS A 25 29.60 -17.12 10.61
CA LYS A 25 30.51 -15.96 10.47
C LYS A 25 32.00 -16.34 10.49
N SER A 26 32.39 -17.44 11.15
CA SER A 26 33.79 -17.91 11.20
C SER A 26 34.16 -18.92 10.11
N SER A 27 33.25 -19.17 9.16
CA SER A 27 33.48 -20.12 8.08
C SER A 27 34.65 -19.71 7.18
N LYS A 28 35.42 -20.71 6.72
CA LYS A 28 36.51 -20.55 5.74
C LYS A 28 35.99 -20.29 4.32
N PHE A 29 34.70 -20.51 4.08
CA PHE A 29 34.08 -20.27 2.79
C PHE A 29 33.68 -18.80 2.66
N LYS A 30 34.34 -18.06 1.77
CA LYS A 30 34.25 -16.59 1.69
C LYS A 30 32.84 -16.00 1.58
N MET A 31 31.91 -16.68 0.90
CA MET A 31 30.52 -16.22 0.76
C MET A 31 29.75 -16.22 2.07
N LEU A 32 30.05 -17.14 3.00
CA LEU A 32 29.30 -17.24 4.25
C LEU A 32 29.51 -16.01 5.14
N PRO A 33 30.74 -15.60 5.49
CA PRO A 33 30.94 -14.34 6.19
C PRO A 33 30.37 -13.12 5.44
N GLU A 34 30.37 -13.13 4.10
CA GLU A 34 29.79 -12.06 3.27
C GLU A 34 28.26 -11.94 3.45
N LEU A 35 27.53 -13.05 3.49
CA LEU A 35 26.08 -13.07 3.71
C LEU A 35 25.67 -12.52 5.09
N PHE A 36 26.58 -12.58 6.06
CA PHE A 36 26.38 -12.10 7.44
C PHE A 36 27.11 -10.78 7.73
N GLN A 37 27.59 -10.07 6.71
CA GLN A 37 28.03 -8.68 6.87
C GLN A 37 26.78 -7.86 7.19
N ASP A 38 26.67 -7.46 8.46
CA ASP A 38 25.50 -6.72 8.94
C ASP A 38 25.44 -5.34 8.26
N ASP A 39 24.49 -5.13 7.36
CA ASP A 39 23.93 -3.81 7.06
C ASP A 39 23.15 -3.32 8.30
N GLU A 40 23.85 -3.03 9.40
CA GLU A 40 23.27 -2.48 10.64
C GLU A 40 22.54 -1.14 10.44
N LYS A 41 22.59 -0.57 9.23
CA LYS A 41 21.88 0.65 8.84
C LYS A 41 20.54 0.44 8.12
N ALA A 42 20.13 -0.78 7.77
CA ALA A 42 18.96 -0.99 6.91
C ALA A 42 17.62 -1.23 7.65
N ILE A 43 17.60 -1.45 8.97
CA ILE A 43 16.36 -1.82 9.73
C ILE A 43 16.02 -0.81 10.86
N SER A 44 16.71 0.32 10.91
CA SER A 44 16.33 1.49 11.71
C SER A 44 15.65 2.53 10.80
N PRO A 45 14.31 2.53 10.64
CA PRO A 45 13.64 3.71 10.16
C PRO A 45 13.73 4.75 11.29
N THR A 46 14.75 5.60 11.20
CA THR A 46 14.86 6.83 11.99
C THR A 46 13.67 7.71 11.64
N SER A 47 12.58 7.61 12.39
CA SER A 47 11.48 8.55 12.32
C SER A 47 11.88 9.85 13.04
N ALA A 48 12.62 10.70 12.35
CA ALA A 48 12.77 12.10 12.70
C ALA A 48 11.91 12.93 11.73
N THR A 49 10.61 13.04 12.03
CA THR A 49 9.78 14.11 11.49
C THR A 49 8.85 14.62 12.58
N SER A 50 9.22 15.79 13.11
CA SER A 50 8.34 16.69 13.85
C SER A 50 7.13 17.07 13.00
N SER A 51 5.93 16.70 13.42
CA SER A 51 4.69 17.39 13.03
C SER A 51 3.59 17.02 14.01
N GLY A 52 3.20 18.03 14.80
CA GLY A 52 2.16 17.90 15.80
C GLY A 52 0.81 17.55 15.21
N ARG A 53 0.11 16.62 15.86
CA ARG A 53 -1.35 16.49 15.83
C ARG A 53 -1.78 15.80 17.14
N THR A 54 -2.63 16.49 17.87
CA THR A 54 -3.19 16.13 19.19
C THR A 54 -4.06 14.87 19.13
N PRO A 55 -4.00 13.98 20.14
CA PRO A 55 -5.09 13.04 20.42
C PRO A 55 -5.97 13.53 21.56
N LEU A 56 -7.27 13.46 21.28
CA LEU A 56 -8.39 13.80 22.14
C LEU A 56 -8.51 12.82 23.33
N SER A 57 -8.58 13.40 24.53
CA SER A 57 -9.09 12.91 25.83
C SER A 57 -9.50 11.43 25.96
N ARG A 58 -8.77 10.68 26.81
CA ARG A 58 -9.33 9.60 27.65
C ARG A 58 -8.71 9.65 29.06
N THR A 59 -9.55 10.03 30.03
CA THR A 59 -9.55 9.83 31.50
C THR A 59 -8.24 9.45 32.23
N PRO A 60 -7.87 10.15 33.32
CA PRO A 60 -6.64 9.90 34.07
C PRO A 60 -6.81 8.72 35.05
N VAL A 61 -6.05 7.65 34.85
CA VAL A 61 -5.83 6.63 35.89
C VAL A 61 -4.52 6.97 36.59
N LYS A 62 -4.59 7.18 37.91
CA LYS A 62 -3.48 7.51 38.81
C LYS A 62 -2.27 6.57 38.62
N PRO A 63 -1.02 7.08 38.63
CA PRO A 63 0.17 6.25 38.59
C PRO A 63 0.43 5.63 39.98
N THR A 64 0.25 4.32 40.10
CA THR A 64 0.85 3.54 41.18
C THR A 64 2.35 3.43 40.94
N LYS A 65 3.15 3.91 41.91
CA LYS A 65 4.62 3.84 41.94
C LYS A 65 5.10 2.39 41.73
N GLY A 66 5.51 2.06 40.51
CA GLY A 66 6.20 0.82 40.17
C GLY A 66 7.70 0.94 40.42
N ARG A 67 8.29 -0.12 40.99
CA ARG A 67 9.71 -0.30 41.33
C ARG A 67 10.69 0.15 40.23
N PRO A 68 11.82 0.79 40.56
CA PRO A 68 12.94 0.97 39.63
C PRO A 68 13.63 -0.39 39.47
N GLY A 69 13.64 -0.94 38.25
CA GLY A 69 14.35 -2.20 37.98
C GLY A 69 13.86 -3.04 36.80
N GLN A 70 12.72 -2.72 36.18
CA GLN A 70 12.38 -3.35 34.90
C GLN A 70 12.97 -2.49 33.78
N MET A 71 14.22 -2.82 33.42
CA MET A 71 14.70 -2.56 32.06
C MET A 71 13.60 -3.06 31.12
N ALA A 72 13.00 -2.15 30.35
CA ALA A 72 12.13 -2.53 29.26
C ALA A 72 12.98 -3.44 28.37
N LYS A 73 12.79 -4.76 28.50
CA LYS A 73 13.42 -5.74 27.60
C LYS A 73 12.98 -5.31 26.23
N GLU A 74 13.92 -4.77 25.46
CA GLU A 74 13.72 -4.42 24.07
C GLU A 74 13.19 -5.69 23.40
N HIS A 75 11.88 -5.69 23.13
CA HIS A 75 11.21 -6.89 22.71
C HIS A 75 11.73 -7.18 21.30
N LYS A 76 12.47 -8.29 21.12
CA LYS A 76 12.99 -8.70 19.81
C LYS A 76 11.89 -8.56 18.77
N LYS A 77 12.14 -7.80 17.69
CA LYS A 77 11.12 -7.49 16.67
C LYS A 77 10.58 -8.80 16.09
N THR A 78 9.30 -9.07 16.30
CA THR A 78 8.65 -10.28 15.77
C THR A 78 8.51 -10.20 14.25
N VAL A 79 8.41 -11.35 13.59
CA VAL A 79 8.20 -11.43 12.13
C VAL A 79 6.96 -10.64 11.72
N GLY A 80 5.86 -10.76 12.47
CA GLY A 80 4.63 -10.02 12.20
C GLY A 80 4.82 -8.50 12.31
N HIS A 81 5.63 -8.01 13.25
CA HIS A 81 5.92 -6.58 13.36
C HIS A 81 6.75 -6.09 12.18
N GLN A 82 7.79 -6.83 11.79
CA GLN A 82 8.62 -6.49 10.63
C GLN A 82 7.80 -6.46 9.33
N PHE A 83 6.99 -7.51 9.09
CA PHE A 83 6.12 -7.59 7.91
C PHE A 83 5.13 -6.43 7.86
N ARG A 84 4.49 -6.08 8.99
CA ARG A 84 3.58 -4.94 9.06
C ARG A 84 4.28 -3.63 8.69
N ASN A 85 5.49 -3.40 9.20
CA ASN A 85 6.24 -2.18 8.91
C ASN A 85 6.64 -2.11 7.44
N SER A 86 7.14 -3.21 6.87
CA SER A 86 7.46 -3.29 5.44
C SER A 86 6.24 -3.05 4.56
N LEU A 87 5.08 -3.62 4.92
CA LEU A 87 3.82 -3.35 4.21
C LEU A 87 3.39 -1.88 4.33
N HIS A 88 3.56 -1.27 5.50
CA HIS A 88 3.22 0.14 5.67
C HIS A 88 4.08 1.04 4.77
N LEU A 89 5.39 0.80 4.74
CA LEU A 89 6.31 1.54 3.87
C LEU A 89 5.98 1.37 2.39
N LEU A 90 5.63 0.14 1.98
CA LEU A 90 5.16 -0.12 0.62
C LEU A 90 3.88 0.66 0.30
N MET A 91 2.89 0.65 1.19
CA MET A 91 1.64 1.37 0.99
C MET A 91 1.86 2.89 0.91
N GLU A 92 2.76 3.45 1.72
CA GLU A 92 3.16 4.86 1.63
C GLU A 92 3.73 5.19 0.24
N THR A 93 4.64 4.34 -0.25
CA THR A 93 5.23 4.50 -1.58
C THR A 93 4.18 4.42 -2.69
N LEU A 94 3.28 3.43 -2.63
CA LEU A 94 2.22 3.26 -3.62
C LEU A 94 1.23 4.44 -3.61
N ASN A 95 0.85 4.94 -2.44
CA ASN A 95 -0.07 6.07 -2.28
C ASN A 95 0.52 7.40 -2.77
N ALA A 96 1.85 7.51 -2.85
CA ALA A 96 2.53 8.66 -3.44
C ALA A 96 2.56 8.64 -4.99
N THR A 97 2.05 7.58 -5.61
CA THR A 97 2.04 7.39 -7.08
C THR A 97 0.63 7.38 -7.65
N THR A 98 0.52 7.37 -8.98
CA THR A 98 -0.76 7.11 -9.67
C THR A 98 -0.86 5.62 -10.00
N PRO A 99 -1.72 4.84 -9.31
CA PRO A 99 -1.77 3.40 -9.48
C PRO A 99 -2.53 2.99 -10.74
N HIS A 100 -2.05 1.93 -11.38
CA HIS A 100 -2.77 1.22 -12.44
C HIS A 100 -3.04 -0.22 -11.97
N TYR A 101 -4.32 -0.62 -11.96
CA TYR A 101 -4.73 -1.91 -11.42
C TYR A 101 -4.88 -2.96 -12.52
N VAL A 102 -4.17 -4.08 -12.39
CA VAL A 102 -4.36 -5.28 -13.21
C VAL A 102 -5.01 -6.36 -12.34
N ARG A 103 -6.15 -6.90 -12.79
CA ARG A 103 -6.88 -7.97 -12.10
C ARG A 103 -6.71 -9.28 -12.86
N CYS A 104 -5.98 -10.23 -12.29
CA CYS A 104 -5.80 -11.56 -12.86
C CYS A 104 -6.97 -12.47 -12.48
N ILE A 105 -7.55 -13.18 -13.46
CA ILE A 105 -8.65 -14.13 -13.25
C ILE A 105 -8.17 -15.53 -13.59
N LYS A 106 -8.30 -16.47 -12.65
CA LYS A 106 -7.99 -17.88 -12.88
C LYS A 106 -9.15 -18.56 -13.63
N PRO A 107 -8.93 -19.12 -14.83
CA PRO A 107 -10.02 -19.64 -15.67
C PRO A 107 -10.56 -20.99 -15.17
N ASN A 108 -9.72 -21.84 -14.56
CA ASN A 108 -10.11 -23.12 -13.96
C ASN A 108 -9.10 -23.54 -12.88
N ASP A 109 -9.49 -24.42 -11.96
CA ASP A 109 -8.61 -24.88 -10.88
C ASP A 109 -7.65 -26.02 -11.27
N PHE A 110 -7.98 -26.75 -12.34
CA PHE A 110 -7.23 -27.91 -12.84
C PHE A 110 -5.97 -27.55 -13.63
N LYS A 111 -5.74 -26.25 -13.89
CA LYS A 111 -4.62 -25.72 -14.69
C LYS A 111 -4.64 -26.19 -16.14
N PHE A 112 -5.82 -26.51 -16.68
CA PHE A 112 -5.94 -26.91 -18.08
C PHE A 112 -6.01 -25.70 -19.00
N PRO A 113 -5.33 -25.74 -20.17
CA PRO A 113 -5.50 -24.70 -21.18
C PRO A 113 -6.90 -24.77 -21.80
N PHE A 114 -7.37 -23.66 -22.36
CA PHE A 114 -8.66 -23.55 -23.09
C PHE A 114 -9.91 -24.05 -22.33
N THR A 115 -9.83 -24.17 -21.01
CA THR A 115 -10.94 -24.60 -20.15
C THR A 115 -11.38 -23.44 -19.26
N PHE A 116 -12.68 -23.11 -19.26
CA PHE A 116 -13.21 -21.99 -18.49
C PHE A 116 -14.36 -22.43 -17.58
N ASP A 117 -14.22 -22.17 -16.28
CA ASP A 117 -15.26 -22.35 -15.28
C ASP A 117 -15.92 -20.99 -14.99
N GLU A 118 -17.12 -20.82 -15.56
CA GLU A 118 -17.91 -19.60 -15.44
C GLU A 118 -18.27 -19.26 -14.00
N LYS A 119 -18.65 -20.27 -13.20
CA LYS A 119 -19.05 -20.06 -11.80
C LYS A 119 -17.87 -19.55 -10.98
N ARG A 120 -16.69 -20.15 -11.20
CA ARG A 120 -15.46 -19.72 -10.53
C ARG A 120 -14.99 -18.35 -10.99
N ALA A 121 -15.13 -18.01 -12.26
CA ALA A 121 -14.79 -16.68 -12.77
C ALA A 121 -15.71 -15.59 -12.16
N VAL A 122 -17.02 -15.83 -12.12
CA VAL A 122 -17.98 -14.89 -11.51
C VAL A 122 -17.71 -14.68 -10.02
N GLN A 123 -17.39 -15.74 -9.28
CA GLN A 123 -17.00 -15.63 -7.87
C GLN A 123 -15.77 -14.73 -7.69
N GLN A 124 -14.74 -14.89 -8.53
CA GLN A 124 -13.56 -14.03 -8.51
C GLN A 124 -13.89 -12.58 -8.83
N LEU A 125 -14.71 -12.33 -9.86
CA LEU A 125 -15.12 -10.96 -10.23
C LEU A 125 -15.86 -10.24 -9.08
N ARG A 126 -16.69 -10.97 -8.34
CA ARG A 126 -17.37 -10.46 -7.14
C ARG A 126 -16.39 -10.21 -6.00
N ALA A 127 -15.53 -11.19 -5.69
CA ALA A 127 -14.55 -11.08 -4.59
C ALA A 127 -13.50 -9.98 -4.84
N CYS A 128 -13.10 -9.77 -6.10
CA CYS A 128 -12.19 -8.70 -6.49
C CYS A 128 -12.88 -7.33 -6.66
N GLY A 129 -14.20 -7.24 -6.48
CA GLY A 129 -14.96 -6.00 -6.60
C GLY A 129 -14.99 -5.40 -8.00
N VAL A 130 -14.77 -6.21 -9.05
CA VAL A 130 -14.69 -5.72 -10.44
C VAL A 130 -16.01 -5.11 -10.88
N LEU A 131 -17.13 -5.76 -10.56
CA LEU A 131 -18.47 -5.27 -10.92
C LEU A 131 -18.78 -3.92 -10.26
N GLU A 132 -18.40 -3.77 -8.98
CA GLU A 132 -18.58 -2.52 -8.24
C GLU A 132 -17.67 -1.40 -8.79
N THR A 133 -16.43 -1.75 -9.14
CA THR A 133 -15.50 -0.82 -9.77
C THR A 133 -16.08 -0.29 -11.09
N ILE A 134 -16.60 -1.17 -11.94
CA ILE A 134 -17.25 -0.78 -13.21
C ILE A 134 -18.45 0.14 -12.93
N ARG A 135 -19.29 -0.19 -11.93
CA ARG A 135 -20.46 0.60 -11.57
C ARG A 135 -20.08 2.02 -11.13
N ILE A 136 -19.07 2.14 -10.27
CA ILE A 136 -18.56 3.45 -9.80
C ILE A 136 -17.91 4.20 -10.96
N SER A 137 -17.13 3.54 -11.82
CA SER A 137 -16.50 4.17 -12.98
C SER A 137 -17.52 4.66 -14.01
N ALA A 138 -18.61 3.93 -14.22
CA ALA A 138 -19.67 4.29 -15.16
C ALA A 138 -20.55 5.43 -14.65
N ALA A 139 -20.85 5.46 -13.35
CA ALA A 139 -21.62 6.55 -12.72
C ALA A 139 -20.77 7.78 -12.41
N GLY A 140 -19.44 7.61 -12.33
CA GLY A 140 -18.50 8.66 -11.98
C GLY A 140 -17.95 9.43 -13.17
N PHE A 141 -17.25 10.52 -12.85
CA PHE A 141 -16.41 11.26 -13.79
C PHE A 141 -14.95 11.13 -13.31
N PRO A 142 -14.24 10.05 -13.69
CA PRO A 142 -12.90 9.75 -13.17
C PRO A 142 -11.86 10.75 -13.67
N SER A 143 -12.03 11.27 -14.89
CA SER A 143 -11.19 12.33 -15.44
C SER A 143 -11.74 13.69 -15.04
N ARG A 144 -10.98 14.43 -14.23
CA ARG A 144 -11.32 15.79 -13.80
C ARG A 144 -10.22 16.74 -14.24
N TRP A 145 -10.64 17.88 -14.77
CA TRP A 145 -9.76 18.91 -15.29
C TRP A 145 -10.17 20.23 -14.66
N THR A 146 -9.20 21.05 -14.27
CA THR A 146 -9.50 22.44 -13.93
C THR A 146 -9.89 23.20 -15.20
N TYR A 147 -10.66 24.29 -15.05
CA TYR A 147 -11.04 25.13 -16.20
C TYR A 147 -9.81 25.66 -16.96
N GLN A 148 -8.70 25.91 -16.27
CA GLN A 148 -7.47 26.37 -16.90
C GLN A 148 -6.79 25.29 -17.73
N GLU A 149 -6.68 24.06 -17.21
CA GLU A 149 -6.09 22.94 -17.95
C GLU A 149 -6.94 22.57 -19.17
N PHE A 150 -8.26 22.51 -18.99
CA PHE A 150 -9.21 22.27 -20.08
C PHE A 150 -9.07 23.33 -21.17
N PHE A 151 -9.13 24.61 -20.80
CA PHE A 151 -8.99 25.72 -21.75
C PHE A 151 -7.64 25.68 -22.46
N SER A 152 -6.52 25.50 -21.73
CA SER A 152 -5.18 25.45 -22.31
C SER A 152 -5.04 24.32 -23.35
N ARG A 153 -5.61 23.14 -23.04
CA ARG A 153 -5.56 21.96 -23.92
C ARG A 153 -6.46 22.09 -25.14
N TYR A 154 -7.69 22.57 -24.96
CA TYR A 154 -8.73 22.54 -25.99
C TYR A 154 -8.97 23.88 -26.70
N ARG A 155 -8.26 24.96 -26.33
CA ARG A 155 -8.37 26.28 -27.00
C ARG A 155 -8.19 26.23 -28.52
N VAL A 156 -7.42 25.27 -29.03
CA VAL A 156 -7.16 25.11 -30.48
C VAL A 156 -8.42 24.71 -31.25
N LEU A 157 -9.41 24.13 -30.56
CA LEU A 157 -10.70 23.77 -31.15
C LEU A 157 -11.69 24.95 -31.15
N MET A 158 -11.31 26.10 -30.58
CA MET A 158 -12.18 27.25 -30.40
C MET A 158 -11.95 28.32 -31.46
N LYS A 159 -13.01 29.03 -31.87
CA LYS A 159 -12.89 30.26 -32.66
C LYS A 159 -12.72 31.44 -31.70
N GLN A 160 -12.02 32.51 -32.09
CA GLN A 160 -11.76 33.66 -31.19
C GLN A 160 -13.03 34.26 -30.57
N LYS A 161 -14.14 34.27 -31.31
CA LYS A 161 -15.45 34.72 -30.83
C LYS A 161 -16.04 33.90 -29.66
N ASP A 162 -15.57 32.67 -29.50
CA ASP A 162 -16.05 31.75 -28.45
C ASP A 162 -15.22 31.88 -27.16
N VAL A 163 -14.13 32.66 -27.17
CA VAL A 163 -13.23 32.88 -26.02
C VAL A 163 -13.68 34.13 -25.27
N LEU A 164 -14.27 33.92 -24.08
CA LEU A 164 -14.71 34.99 -23.19
C LEU A 164 -13.64 35.27 -22.12
N GLY A 165 -13.72 36.44 -21.50
CA GLY A 165 -12.85 36.79 -20.36
C GLY A 165 -13.02 35.84 -19.16
N ASP A 166 -14.22 35.26 -19.00
CA ASP A 166 -14.47 34.20 -18.02
C ASP A 166 -14.14 32.81 -18.61
N ARG A 167 -13.11 32.17 -18.06
CA ARG A 167 -12.67 30.83 -18.45
C ARG A 167 -13.72 29.76 -18.13
N LYS A 168 -14.53 29.92 -17.07
CA LYS A 168 -15.58 28.95 -16.71
C LYS A 168 -16.69 28.96 -17.76
N GLN A 169 -17.20 30.15 -18.10
CA GLN A 169 -18.22 30.29 -19.15
C GLN A 169 -17.69 29.82 -20.51
N THR A 170 -16.43 30.13 -20.82
CA THR A 170 -15.76 29.66 -22.04
C THR A 170 -15.71 28.13 -22.11
N CYS A 171 -15.30 27.45 -21.03
CA CYS A 171 -15.30 25.98 -20.99
C CYS A 171 -16.71 25.38 -21.13
N LYS A 172 -17.72 26.00 -20.51
CA LYS A 172 -19.12 25.56 -20.62
C LYS A 172 -19.61 25.63 -22.06
N ASN A 173 -19.42 26.77 -22.72
CA ASN A 173 -19.85 26.97 -24.12
C ASN A 173 -19.16 25.99 -25.07
N VAL A 174 -17.90 25.65 -24.81
CA VAL A 174 -17.15 24.65 -25.60
C VAL A 174 -17.74 23.26 -25.45
N LEU A 175 -18.02 22.84 -24.22
CA LEU A 175 -18.62 21.53 -23.95
C LEU A 175 -20.01 21.41 -24.60
N GLU A 176 -20.84 22.45 -24.49
CA GLU A 176 -22.17 22.50 -25.11
C GLU A 176 -22.13 22.47 -26.64
N LYS A 177 -21.04 22.91 -27.27
CA LYS A 177 -20.90 22.94 -28.74
C LYS A 177 -20.23 21.71 -29.33
N LEU A 178 -19.39 21.03 -28.56
CA LEU A 178 -18.58 19.89 -29.04
C LEU A 178 -19.13 18.52 -28.65
N ILE A 179 -19.89 18.43 -27.56
CA ILE A 179 -20.35 17.14 -26.99
C ILE A 179 -21.87 17.00 -27.03
N LEU A 180 -22.60 18.11 -26.85
CA LEU A 180 -24.07 18.18 -26.97
C LEU A 180 -24.47 18.66 -28.38
#